data_AF-A0A8J5GG71-F1
#
_entry.id   AF-A0A8J5GG71-F1
#
_cell.length_a   1.000
_cell.length_b   1.000
_cell.length_c   1.000
_cell.angle_alpha   90.00
_cell.angle_beta   90.00
_cell.angle_gamma   90.00
#
_symmetry.space_group_name_H-M   'P 1'
#
loop_
_entity.id
_entity.type
_entity.pdbx_description
1 polymer ?
#
loop_
_entity_poly.entity_id
_entity_poly.type
_entity_poly.pdbx_seq_one_letter_code
_entity_poly.pdbx_strand_id
1 'polypeptide(L)'
;MGRVELGLAVGCAVVTCAIAAALVGRRARSWWRWGKAVAMVEGFEEGCATPVGRLRQLVDGMVVEMYAGLATNGGSKLKMLPTFVDVLPDGTEDGIYYTLHLDATSCRVVRVELGIRGSKTFNYKVEEKKIPVELLTSTREDFFDFIVLALKESVERDDNDFEQMPNLRMGLGFAFPCPIKQLSYSSGALINWAKGFAVGEVVGEDVSQCLEEAMARNGLNMSVAALANDPVGALALGHYHDKDTVAAVIIGTDTNACYIERMDAIIKCQGLRTNSGDMVVNMEWGNFWSAHLPRTTYDIALKDENTRRNDKSFSKLISEMYLGEIVRRVLHRTANELSIFRDSTHQLSVPFTLRTSLMVAMHKDNSVDLRDVGKILQESFQPSDSHQISGTCLKERMLVTRVCDIVIRRAARLVAAGIVAILKKIGRDGYGRTSSGSITQGRSRRKVIAFESSLYIHYPIFRKYLNEAISEILGEEVAQNIVLRISEDGSGIGTALLAAVNSSRR
;
A
#
# COMPACT_ATOMS: atom_id res chain seq x y z
N MET A 1 -6.34 69.06 -44.92
CA MET A 1 -5.97 68.26 -43.72
C MET A 1 -7.06 67.27 -43.29
N GLY A 2 -8.36 67.60 -43.32
CA GLY A 2 -9.41 66.75 -42.72
C GLY A 2 -9.70 65.36 -43.32
N ARG A 3 -9.31 65.04 -44.56
CA ARG A 3 -9.53 63.67 -45.12
C ARG A 3 -8.52 62.64 -44.62
N VAL A 4 -7.30 63.07 -44.32
CA VAL A 4 -6.22 62.18 -43.84
C VAL A 4 -6.45 61.87 -42.36
N GLU A 5 -6.81 62.86 -41.55
CA GLU A 5 -7.15 62.69 -40.13
C GLU A 5 -8.38 61.79 -39.92
N LEU A 6 -9.41 61.92 -40.77
CA LEU A 6 -10.59 61.05 -40.72
C LEU A 6 -10.26 59.59 -41.07
N GLY A 7 -9.43 59.36 -42.09
CA GLY A 7 -8.98 58.02 -42.47
C GLY A 7 -8.15 57.35 -41.36
N LEU A 8 -7.31 58.13 -40.67
CA LEU A 8 -6.48 57.66 -39.55
C LEU A 8 -7.33 57.32 -38.31
N ALA A 9 -8.34 58.14 -38.00
CA ALA A 9 -9.26 57.90 -36.89
C ALA A 9 -10.13 56.64 -37.12
N VAL A 10 -10.65 56.46 -38.34
CA VAL A 10 -11.42 55.26 -38.72
C VAL A 10 -10.53 54.00 -38.71
N GLY A 11 -9.30 54.09 -39.22
CA GLY A 11 -8.32 53.01 -39.17
C GLY A 11 -8.01 52.57 -37.73
N CYS A 12 -7.74 53.53 -36.84
CA CYS A 12 -7.54 53.24 -35.42
C CYS A 12 -8.77 52.57 -34.80
N ALA A 13 -9.99 53.09 -35.01
CA ALA A 13 -11.21 52.52 -34.45
C ALA A 13 -11.47 51.08 -34.90
N VAL A 14 -11.22 50.76 -36.17
CA VAL A 14 -11.35 49.40 -36.72
C VAL A 14 -10.35 48.45 -36.05
N VAL A 15 -9.09 48.88 -35.86
CA VAL A 15 -8.07 48.10 -35.17
C VAL A 15 -8.45 47.86 -33.71
N THR A 16 -8.93 48.89 -32.99
CA THR A 16 -9.35 48.74 -31.59
C THR A 16 -10.54 47.79 -31.44
N CYS A 17 -11.53 47.88 -32.33
CA CYS A 17 -12.68 46.97 -32.36
C CYS A 17 -12.26 45.53 -32.69
N ALA A 18 -11.34 45.33 -33.64
CA ALA A 18 -10.80 44.01 -33.97
C ALA A 18 -10.03 43.39 -32.79
N ILE A 19 -9.21 44.18 -32.08
CA ILE A 19 -8.51 43.75 -30.86
C ILE A 19 -9.52 43.39 -29.77
N ALA A 20 -10.53 44.22 -29.53
CA ALA A 20 -11.57 43.95 -28.53
C ALA A 20 -12.35 42.67 -28.85
N ALA A 21 -12.76 42.48 -30.11
CA ALA A 21 -13.44 41.27 -30.56
C ALA A 21 -12.54 40.02 -30.42
N ALA A 22 -11.24 40.13 -30.73
CA ALA A 22 -10.28 39.06 -30.54
C ALA A 22 -10.09 38.71 -29.04
N LEU A 23 -10.04 39.72 -28.16
CA LEU A 23 -9.94 39.53 -26.71
C LEU A 23 -11.21 38.89 -26.13
N VAL A 24 -12.39 39.34 -26.54
CA VAL A 24 -13.68 38.74 -26.16
C VAL A 24 -13.76 37.30 -26.65
N GLY A 25 -13.40 37.04 -27.91
CA GLY A 25 -13.37 35.69 -28.49
C GLY A 25 -12.34 34.77 -27.82
N ARG A 26 -11.19 35.29 -27.37
CA ARG A 26 -10.22 34.55 -26.55
C ARG A 26 -10.78 34.24 -25.17
N ARG A 27 -11.44 35.21 -24.52
CA ARG A 27 -12.04 35.06 -23.19
C ARG A 27 -13.21 34.08 -23.19
N ALA A 28 -14.08 34.14 -24.21
CA ALA A 28 -15.18 33.19 -24.40
C ALA A 28 -14.66 31.75 -24.60
N ARG A 29 -13.64 31.56 -25.46
CA ARG A 29 -13.00 30.25 -25.65
C ARG A 29 -12.34 29.73 -24.36
N SER A 30 -11.65 30.60 -23.63
CA SER A 30 -11.04 30.25 -22.34
C SER A 30 -12.09 29.84 -21.31
N TRP A 31 -13.18 30.59 -21.20
CA TRP A 31 -14.28 30.28 -20.29
C TRP A 31 -14.96 28.95 -20.64
N TRP A 32 -15.21 28.70 -21.92
CA TRP A 32 -15.77 27.44 -22.38
C TRP A 32 -14.86 26.24 -22.12
N ARG A 33 -13.56 26.36 -22.41
CA ARG A 33 -12.54 25.34 -22.08
C ARG A 33 -12.51 25.05 -20.58
N TRP A 34 -12.56 26.09 -19.75
CA TRP A 34 -12.59 25.94 -18.31
C TRP A 34 -13.86 25.24 -17.83
N GLY A 35 -15.04 25.60 -18.35
CA GLY A 35 -16.29 24.93 -18.03
C GLY A 35 -16.26 23.42 -18.33
N LYS A 36 -15.67 23.03 -19.46
CA LYS A 36 -15.45 21.61 -19.79
C LYS A 36 -14.49 20.90 -18.83
N ALA A 37 -13.48 21.59 -18.32
CA ALA A 37 -12.50 21.02 -17.40
C ALA A 37 -13.12 20.72 -16.05
N VAL A 38 -13.90 21.68 -15.55
CA VAL A 38 -14.68 21.52 -14.33
C VAL A 38 -15.63 20.34 -14.50
N ALA A 39 -16.37 20.27 -15.61
CA ALA A 39 -17.26 19.13 -15.89
C ALA A 39 -16.51 17.78 -15.98
N MET A 40 -15.30 17.75 -16.54
CA MET A 40 -14.47 16.53 -16.58
C MET A 40 -14.05 16.08 -15.17
N VAL A 41 -13.66 17.03 -14.31
CA VAL A 41 -13.29 16.73 -12.92
C VAL A 41 -14.53 16.35 -12.09
N GLU A 42 -15.69 16.95 -12.33
CA GLU A 42 -16.96 16.57 -11.70
C GLU A 42 -17.38 15.15 -12.10
N GLY A 43 -17.29 14.79 -13.39
CA GLY A 43 -17.53 13.42 -13.84
C GLY A 43 -16.52 12.42 -13.26
N PHE A 44 -15.27 12.83 -13.06
CA PHE A 44 -14.27 12.02 -12.37
C PHE A 44 -14.61 11.84 -10.89
N GLU A 45 -15.06 12.90 -10.20
CA GLU A 45 -15.52 12.87 -8.82
C GLU A 45 -16.72 11.93 -8.63
N GLU A 46 -17.71 12.03 -9.51
CA GLU A 46 -18.88 11.14 -9.52
C GLU A 46 -18.48 9.68 -9.76
N GLY A 47 -17.57 9.43 -10.71
CA GLY A 47 -17.02 8.10 -10.96
C GLY A 47 -16.25 7.52 -9.78
N CYS A 48 -15.57 8.38 -9.01
CA CYS A 48 -14.82 8.01 -7.81
C CYS A 48 -15.69 7.94 -6.54
N ALA A 49 -16.96 8.34 -6.61
CA ALA A 49 -17.81 8.48 -5.45
C ALA A 49 -17.96 7.15 -4.69
N THR A 50 -17.86 7.22 -3.37
CA THR A 50 -17.96 6.08 -2.46
C THR A 50 -19.03 6.35 -1.40
N PRO A 51 -20.31 6.52 -1.79
CA PRO A 51 -21.39 6.69 -0.82
C PRO A 51 -21.44 5.46 0.10
N VAL A 52 -21.90 5.65 1.34
CA VAL A 52 -21.93 4.58 2.36
C VAL A 52 -22.60 3.28 1.87
N GLY A 53 -23.66 3.38 1.06
CA GLY A 53 -24.32 2.21 0.46
C GLY A 53 -23.40 1.41 -0.45
N ARG A 54 -22.59 2.08 -1.29
CA ARG A 54 -21.57 1.42 -2.13
C ARG A 54 -20.45 0.82 -1.30
N LEU A 55 -20.01 1.49 -0.24
CA LEU A 55 -19.00 0.96 0.67
C LEU A 55 -19.48 -0.32 1.38
N ARG A 56 -20.74 -0.36 1.83
CA ARG A 56 -21.33 -1.58 2.41
C ARG A 56 -21.42 -2.74 1.40
N GLN A 57 -21.77 -2.46 0.15
CA GLN A 57 -21.73 -3.47 -0.92
C GLN A 57 -20.31 -4.00 -1.17
N LEU A 58 -19.29 -3.13 -1.09
CA LEU A 58 -17.90 -3.54 -1.20
C LEU A 58 -17.45 -4.41 -0.03
N VAL A 59 -17.85 -4.03 1.19
CA VAL A 59 -17.63 -4.84 2.40
C VAL A 59 -18.21 -6.24 2.21
N ASP A 60 -19.47 -6.33 1.79
CA ASP A 60 -20.16 -7.61 1.57
C ASP A 60 -19.50 -8.45 0.48
N GLY A 61 -19.17 -7.83 -0.66
CA GLY A 61 -18.46 -8.49 -1.74
C GLY A 61 -17.09 -9.02 -1.32
N MET A 62 -16.34 -8.26 -0.53
CA MET A 62 -15.05 -8.72 -0.01
C MET A 62 -15.21 -9.88 0.98
N VAL A 63 -16.22 -9.85 1.86
CA VAL A 63 -16.51 -10.98 2.76
C VAL A 63 -16.83 -12.25 1.97
N VAL A 64 -17.62 -12.15 0.90
CA VAL A 64 -17.91 -13.29 0.00
C VAL A 64 -16.62 -13.85 -0.62
N GLU A 65 -15.77 -12.99 -1.17
CA GLU A 65 -14.48 -13.40 -1.74
C GLU A 65 -13.54 -14.01 -0.68
N MET A 66 -13.60 -13.55 0.57
CA MET A 66 -12.83 -14.13 1.69
C MET A 66 -13.30 -15.55 2.00
N TYR A 67 -14.61 -15.78 2.10
CA TYR A 67 -15.17 -17.12 2.27
C TYR A 67 -14.78 -18.05 1.12
N ALA A 68 -14.91 -17.59 -0.13
CA ALA A 68 -14.56 -18.38 -1.31
C ALA A 68 -13.06 -18.73 -1.36
N GLY A 69 -12.17 -17.79 -0.99
CA GLY A 69 -10.72 -18.03 -0.96
C GLY A 69 -10.25 -18.97 0.16
N LEU A 70 -11.00 -19.03 1.27
CA LEU A 70 -10.77 -20.00 2.35
C LEU A 70 -11.40 -21.37 2.07
N ALA A 71 -12.41 -21.43 1.21
CA ALA A 71 -13.10 -22.66 0.84
C ALA A 71 -12.18 -23.62 0.08
N THR A 72 -11.52 -23.11 -0.97
CA THR A 72 -10.65 -23.89 -1.86
C THR A 72 -9.54 -23.02 -2.45
N ASN A 73 -8.41 -23.63 -2.82
CA ASN A 73 -7.33 -22.91 -3.50
C ASN A 73 -7.81 -22.42 -4.87
N GLY A 74 -7.69 -21.11 -5.13
CA GLY A 74 -8.16 -20.49 -6.37
C GLY A 74 -9.66 -20.23 -6.43
N GLY A 75 -10.41 -20.43 -5.34
CA GLY A 75 -11.86 -20.17 -5.29
C GLY A 75 -12.25 -18.70 -5.37
N SER A 76 -11.29 -17.78 -5.29
CA SER A 76 -11.48 -16.33 -5.20
C SER A 76 -10.31 -15.59 -5.81
N LYS A 77 -10.48 -14.30 -6.11
CA LYS A 77 -9.35 -13.43 -6.46
C LYS A 77 -8.49 -13.08 -5.23
N LEU A 78 -9.06 -13.19 -4.04
CA LEU A 78 -8.32 -13.19 -2.78
C LEU A 78 -7.66 -14.57 -2.62
N LYS A 79 -6.33 -14.62 -2.48
CA LYS A 79 -5.63 -15.90 -2.35
C LYS A 79 -5.88 -16.55 -0.98
N MET A 80 -6.10 -15.73 0.06
CA MET A 80 -6.39 -16.17 1.44
C MET A 80 -5.42 -17.27 1.90
N LEU A 81 -4.13 -17.00 1.80
CA LEU A 81 -3.03 -17.93 2.02
C LEU A 81 -2.89 -18.25 3.52
N PRO A 82 -3.02 -19.53 3.92
CA PRO A 82 -2.71 -19.98 5.27
C PRO A 82 -1.22 -19.79 5.56
N THR A 83 -0.87 -19.24 6.73
CA THR A 83 0.51 -18.89 7.04
C THR A 83 1.21 -19.87 7.97
N PHE A 84 0.46 -20.83 8.54
CA PHE A 84 0.93 -21.72 9.62
C PHE A 84 1.33 -21.00 10.92
N VAL A 85 1.18 -19.67 10.99
CA VAL A 85 1.31 -18.90 12.23
C VAL A 85 0.02 -19.06 13.02
N ASP A 86 0.05 -19.97 13.99
CA ASP A 86 -1.09 -20.24 14.87
C ASP A 86 -1.01 -19.53 16.21
N VAL A 87 0.19 -19.16 16.65
CA VAL A 87 0.41 -18.41 17.88
C VAL A 87 1.27 -17.20 17.58
N LEU A 88 0.77 -16.08 18.06
CA LEU A 88 1.38 -14.77 17.94
C LEU A 88 2.20 -14.48 19.20
N PRO A 89 3.21 -13.61 19.07
CA PRO A 89 4.07 -13.28 20.18
C PRO A 89 3.30 -12.52 21.27
N ASP A 90 3.64 -12.78 22.53
CA ASP A 90 2.82 -12.35 23.67
C ASP A 90 3.57 -11.60 24.78
N GLY A 91 4.88 -11.40 24.62
CA GLY A 91 5.74 -10.72 25.59
C GLY A 91 6.54 -11.66 26.49
N THR A 92 6.38 -12.97 26.34
CA THR A 92 7.13 -13.98 27.10
C THR A 92 8.42 -14.43 26.40
N GLU A 93 8.63 -14.00 25.16
CA GLU A 93 9.81 -14.28 24.36
C GLU A 93 11.06 -13.57 24.93
N ASP A 94 12.21 -14.24 24.87
CA ASP A 94 13.51 -13.72 25.29
C ASP A 94 14.61 -14.14 24.31
N GLY A 95 15.71 -13.38 24.31
CA GLY A 95 16.90 -13.66 23.51
C GLY A 95 17.11 -12.70 22.33
N ILE A 96 18.09 -13.04 21.49
CA ILE A 96 18.52 -12.25 20.33
C ILE A 96 18.07 -12.97 19.06
N TYR A 97 17.39 -12.25 18.18
CA TYR A 97 16.87 -12.78 16.92
C TYR A 97 17.22 -11.85 15.76
N TYR A 98 17.47 -12.45 14.61
CA TYR A 98 17.73 -11.73 13.37
C TYR A 98 16.58 -11.93 12.40
N THR A 99 16.28 -10.91 11.60
CA THR A 99 15.41 -11.00 10.43
C THR A 99 16.16 -10.55 9.20
N LEU A 100 16.02 -11.31 8.10
CA LEU A 100 16.29 -10.84 6.76
C LEU A 100 14.97 -10.40 6.14
N HIS A 101 14.83 -9.10 5.88
CA HIS A 101 13.63 -8.50 5.30
C HIS A 101 13.94 -7.99 3.90
N LEU A 102 13.25 -8.53 2.89
CA LEU A 102 13.35 -8.03 1.52
C LEU A 102 12.24 -7.02 1.25
N ASP A 103 12.62 -5.83 0.79
CA ASP A 103 11.71 -4.82 0.25
C ASP A 103 11.96 -4.66 -1.26
N ALA A 104 11.16 -3.87 -1.97
CA ALA A 104 11.14 -3.77 -3.44
C ALA A 104 12.53 -3.56 -4.09
N THR A 105 13.45 -2.86 -3.40
CA THR A 105 14.79 -2.54 -3.94
C THR A 105 15.91 -2.62 -2.90
N SER A 106 15.63 -3.14 -1.71
CA SER A 106 16.63 -3.25 -0.64
C SER A 106 16.39 -4.49 0.20
N CYS A 107 17.45 -5.01 0.80
CA CYS A 107 17.37 -5.97 1.89
C CYS A 107 17.75 -5.27 3.19
N ARG A 108 17.06 -5.64 4.26
CA ARG A 108 17.29 -5.12 5.60
C ARG A 108 17.58 -6.27 6.54
N VAL A 109 18.63 -6.14 7.33
CA VAL A 109 18.91 -7.04 8.44
C VAL A 109 18.43 -6.34 9.70
N VAL A 110 17.50 -6.97 10.41
CA VAL A 110 16.97 -6.46 11.68
C VAL A 110 17.44 -7.38 12.79
N ARG A 111 18.21 -6.84 13.74
CA ARG A 111 18.60 -7.54 14.95
C ARG A 111 17.71 -7.05 16.09
N VAL A 112 16.99 -7.96 16.74
CA VAL A 112 16.08 -7.66 17.85
C VAL A 112 16.61 -8.32 19.12
N GLU A 113 16.81 -7.52 20.16
CA GLU A 113 17.18 -7.97 21.50
C GLU A 113 15.97 -7.89 22.42
N LEU A 114 15.35 -9.04 22.69
CA LEU A 114 14.22 -9.15 23.58
C LEU A 114 14.72 -9.16 25.03
N GLY A 115 14.18 -8.25 25.84
CA GLY A 115 14.58 -8.04 27.23
C GLY A 115 14.06 -9.12 28.19
N ILE A 116 14.03 -8.81 29.48
CA ILE A 116 13.52 -9.70 30.53
C ILE A 116 12.04 -10.01 30.25
N ARG A 117 11.66 -11.30 30.35
CA ARG A 117 10.29 -11.80 30.18
C ARG A 117 9.25 -10.90 30.85
N GLY A 118 8.23 -10.50 30.09
CA GLY A 118 7.16 -9.63 30.56
C GLY A 118 7.38 -8.12 30.31
N SER A 119 8.58 -7.70 29.91
CA SER A 119 8.82 -6.34 29.42
C SER A 119 8.52 -6.24 27.92
N LYS A 120 7.57 -5.38 27.54
CA LYS A 120 7.22 -5.14 26.13
C LYS A 120 8.17 -4.16 25.42
N THR A 121 9.25 -3.74 26.06
CA THR A 121 10.29 -2.91 25.47
C THR A 121 11.48 -3.77 25.08
N PHE A 122 11.95 -3.62 23.85
CA PHE A 122 13.12 -4.32 23.31
C PHE A 122 13.98 -3.34 22.51
N ASN A 123 15.25 -3.67 22.35
CA ASN A 123 16.15 -2.92 21.47
C ASN A 123 16.14 -3.57 20.10
N TYR A 124 16.30 -2.77 19.06
CA TYR A 124 16.53 -3.30 17.72
C TYR A 124 17.49 -2.43 16.93
N LYS A 125 18.18 -3.05 15.98
CA LYS A 125 19.08 -2.39 15.04
C LYS A 125 18.69 -2.83 13.63
N VAL A 126 18.62 -1.86 12.71
CA VAL A 126 18.30 -2.10 11.31
C VAL A 126 19.51 -1.69 10.47
N GLU A 127 19.94 -2.58 9.59
CA GLU A 127 20.94 -2.30 8.58
C GLU A 127 20.34 -2.54 7.20
N GLU A 128 20.39 -1.54 6.33
CA GLU A 128 19.81 -1.61 4.99
C GLU A 128 20.91 -1.65 3.93
N LYS A 129 20.79 -2.58 2.98
CA LYS A 129 21.64 -2.67 1.79
C LYS A 129 20.76 -2.60 0.54
N LYS A 130 21.08 -1.69 -0.37
CA LYS A 130 20.39 -1.61 -1.66
C LYS A 130 20.73 -2.83 -2.50
N ILE A 131 19.71 -3.44 -3.10
CA ILE A 131 19.88 -4.53 -4.05
C ILE A 131 20.20 -3.89 -5.42
N PRO A 132 21.35 -4.21 -6.04
CA PRO A 132 21.63 -3.80 -7.42
C PRO A 132 20.50 -4.21 -8.37
N VAL A 133 20.12 -3.33 -9.29
CA VAL A 133 18.95 -3.54 -10.17
C VAL A 133 19.10 -4.79 -11.03
N GLU A 134 20.34 -5.11 -11.41
CA GLU A 134 20.69 -6.28 -12.21
C GLU A 134 20.35 -7.59 -11.47
N LEU A 135 20.39 -7.59 -10.13
CA LEU A 135 20.05 -8.75 -9.30
C LEU A 135 18.55 -8.99 -9.19
N LEU A 136 17.72 -8.01 -9.54
CA LEU A 136 16.26 -8.20 -9.55
C LEU A 136 15.81 -9.16 -10.66
N THR A 137 16.66 -9.38 -11.67
CA THR A 137 16.42 -10.28 -12.82
C THR A 137 17.55 -11.31 -13.01
N SER A 138 18.38 -11.54 -11.99
CA SER A 138 19.53 -12.45 -12.08
C SER A 138 19.14 -13.91 -11.89
N THR A 139 20.17 -14.77 -11.79
CA THR A 139 20.03 -16.16 -11.34
C THR A 139 19.63 -16.21 -9.86
N ARG A 140 19.07 -17.36 -9.46
CA ARG A 140 18.74 -17.68 -8.07
C ARG A 140 19.99 -17.57 -7.19
N GLU A 141 21.10 -18.12 -7.63
CA GLU A 141 22.36 -18.14 -6.89
C GLU A 141 22.87 -16.72 -6.63
N ASP A 142 23.00 -15.88 -7.67
CA ASP A 142 23.51 -14.51 -7.54
C ASP A 142 22.66 -13.67 -6.56
N PHE A 143 21.33 -13.81 -6.63
CA PHE A 143 20.43 -13.07 -5.79
C PHE A 143 20.51 -13.50 -4.33
N PHE A 144 20.40 -14.81 -4.05
CA PHE A 144 20.41 -15.33 -2.69
C PHE A 144 21.79 -15.20 -2.04
N ASP A 145 22.88 -15.34 -2.79
CA ASP A 145 24.23 -15.14 -2.28
C ASP A 145 24.46 -13.67 -1.88
N PHE A 146 23.98 -12.71 -2.67
CA PHE A 146 24.07 -11.28 -2.33
C PHE A 146 23.37 -10.94 -0.99
N ILE A 147 22.13 -11.41 -0.80
CA ILE A 147 21.38 -11.11 0.43
C ILE A 147 21.95 -11.86 1.65
N VAL A 148 22.51 -13.05 1.46
CA VAL A 148 23.21 -13.78 2.52
C VAL A 148 24.53 -13.11 2.90
N LEU A 149 25.28 -12.57 1.95
CA LEU A 149 26.49 -11.80 2.26
C LEU A 149 26.16 -10.55 3.07
N ALA A 150 25.05 -9.87 2.74
CA ALA A 150 24.55 -8.75 3.55
C ALA A 150 24.21 -9.19 4.98
N LEU A 151 23.51 -10.32 5.14
CA LEU A 151 23.20 -10.89 6.45
C LEU A 151 24.47 -11.25 7.23
N LYS A 152 25.42 -11.91 6.59
CA LYS A 152 26.69 -12.33 7.19
C LYS A 152 27.50 -11.12 7.69
N GLU A 153 27.65 -10.08 6.85
CA GLU A 153 28.33 -8.83 7.22
C GLU A 153 27.71 -8.16 8.45
N SER A 154 26.38 -8.18 8.59
CA SER A 154 25.66 -7.63 9.74
C SER A 154 25.85 -8.47 11.01
N VAL A 155 25.74 -9.80 10.86
CA VAL A 155 25.85 -10.75 11.98
C VAL A 155 27.26 -10.74 12.57
N GLU A 156 28.29 -10.84 11.73
CA GLU A 156 29.70 -10.84 12.16
C GLU A 156 30.14 -9.52 12.81
N ARG A 157 29.47 -8.40 12.48
CA ARG A 157 29.76 -7.09 13.08
C ARG A 157 29.20 -6.96 14.50
N ASP A 158 28.00 -7.48 14.72
CA ASP A 158 27.26 -7.27 15.97
C ASP A 158 27.47 -8.38 17.00
N ASP A 159 27.99 -9.53 16.57
CA ASP A 159 28.19 -10.69 17.44
C ASP A 159 29.65 -11.16 17.37
N ASN A 160 30.51 -10.61 18.23
CA ASN A 160 31.88 -11.10 18.41
C ASN A 160 31.91 -12.52 19.02
N ASP A 161 30.78 -12.99 19.58
CA ASP A 161 30.62 -14.32 20.18
C ASP A 161 30.07 -15.34 19.18
N PHE A 162 29.79 -14.96 17.92
CA PHE A 162 29.38 -15.89 16.86
C PHE A 162 30.41 -17.00 16.64
N GLU A 163 31.70 -16.68 16.84
CA GLU A 163 32.80 -17.64 16.81
C GLU A 163 32.86 -18.52 18.08
N GLN A 164 32.24 -18.11 19.19
CA GLN A 164 32.29 -18.79 20.49
C GLN A 164 31.17 -19.82 20.71
N MET A 165 30.14 -19.86 19.86
CA MET A 165 29.06 -20.85 19.90
C MET A 165 28.93 -21.69 18.61
N PRO A 166 29.97 -22.43 18.19
CA PRO A 166 30.01 -23.15 16.90
C PRO A 166 28.92 -24.21 16.73
N ASN A 167 28.30 -24.69 17.81
CA ASN A 167 27.29 -25.74 17.79
C ASN A 167 25.84 -25.23 17.82
N LEU A 168 25.60 -23.92 17.96
CA LEU A 168 24.25 -23.36 18.01
C LEU A 168 23.85 -22.80 16.63
N ARG A 169 22.99 -23.52 15.90
CA ARG A 169 22.39 -23.01 14.66
C ARG A 169 21.34 -21.96 15.00
N MET A 170 21.63 -20.69 14.72
CA MET A 170 20.70 -19.61 15.08
C MET A 170 19.45 -19.58 14.19
N GLY A 171 18.33 -19.16 14.78
CA GLY A 171 17.07 -18.96 14.07
C GLY A 171 17.00 -17.61 13.38
N LEU A 172 16.70 -17.60 12.09
CA LEU A 172 16.47 -16.42 11.26
C LEU A 172 14.97 -16.27 10.97
N GLY A 173 14.44 -15.08 11.19
CA GLY A 173 13.19 -14.65 10.59
C GLY A 173 13.41 -14.28 9.12
N PHE A 174 12.63 -14.84 8.20
CA PHE A 174 12.67 -14.46 6.79
C PHE A 174 11.39 -13.72 6.42
N ALA A 175 11.47 -12.39 6.36
CA ALA A 175 10.37 -11.53 5.95
C ALA A 175 10.40 -11.36 4.43
N PHE A 176 9.57 -12.13 3.75
CA PHE A 176 9.58 -12.27 2.29
C PHE A 176 8.35 -11.58 1.66
N PRO A 177 8.56 -10.61 0.74
CA PRO A 177 7.54 -9.64 0.35
C PRO A 177 6.56 -10.15 -0.70
N CYS A 178 6.78 -11.35 -1.24
CA CYS A 178 5.97 -11.89 -2.32
C CYS A 178 5.00 -12.98 -1.84
N PRO A 179 3.95 -13.28 -2.61
CA PRO A 179 2.99 -14.32 -2.26
C PRO A 179 3.65 -15.70 -2.20
N ILE A 180 3.57 -16.34 -1.04
CA ILE A 180 4.13 -17.67 -0.78
C ILE A 180 3.00 -18.67 -0.50
N LYS A 181 3.06 -19.84 -1.11
CA LYS A 181 2.31 -21.02 -0.67
C LYS A 181 3.11 -21.67 0.45
N GLN A 182 2.86 -21.24 1.68
CA GLN A 182 3.57 -21.81 2.84
C GLN A 182 3.26 -23.31 2.96
N LEU A 183 4.29 -24.06 3.31
CA LEU A 183 4.24 -25.52 3.54
C LEU A 183 4.34 -25.82 5.04
N SER A 184 5.01 -24.94 5.79
CA SER A 184 5.12 -24.97 7.23
C SER A 184 5.33 -23.55 7.77
N TYR A 185 5.58 -23.43 9.08
CA TYR A 185 5.94 -22.18 9.75
C TYR A 185 7.21 -21.51 9.18
N SER A 186 8.13 -22.32 8.63
CA SER A 186 9.46 -21.85 8.20
C SER A 186 9.82 -22.21 6.75
N SER A 187 8.87 -22.72 5.96
CA SER A 187 9.08 -23.16 4.57
C SER A 187 7.90 -22.76 3.69
N GLY A 188 8.16 -22.45 2.43
CA GLY A 188 7.11 -22.08 1.50
C GLY A 188 7.55 -21.84 0.07
N ALA A 189 6.71 -22.28 -0.86
CA ALA A 189 6.97 -22.15 -2.29
C ALA A 189 6.54 -20.78 -2.83
N LEU A 190 7.41 -20.11 -3.60
CA LEU A 190 7.07 -18.85 -4.27
C LEU A 190 5.95 -19.08 -5.29
N ILE A 191 4.85 -18.32 -5.21
CA ILE A 191 3.76 -18.42 -6.19
C ILE A 191 4.08 -17.60 -7.45
N ASN A 192 4.46 -16.34 -7.24
CA ASN A 192 4.84 -15.41 -8.29
C ASN A 192 5.63 -14.27 -7.67
N TRP A 193 6.59 -13.73 -8.42
CA TRP A 193 7.23 -12.49 -8.02
C TRP A 193 6.25 -11.31 -7.99
N ALA A 194 6.56 -10.35 -7.13
CA ALA A 194 5.87 -9.08 -6.96
C ALA A 194 6.91 -7.97 -6.76
N LYS A 195 6.47 -6.71 -6.53
CA LYS A 195 7.35 -5.57 -6.22
C LYS A 195 8.56 -5.35 -7.16
N GLY A 196 8.49 -5.78 -8.43
CA GLY A 196 9.57 -5.60 -9.41
C GLY A 196 10.64 -6.71 -9.45
N PHE A 197 10.56 -7.70 -8.57
CA PHE A 197 11.41 -8.89 -8.64
C PHE A 197 11.04 -9.77 -9.84
N ALA A 198 12.04 -10.42 -10.43
CA ALA A 198 11.89 -11.40 -11.50
C ALA A 198 13.11 -12.34 -11.59
N VAL A 199 13.61 -12.80 -10.44
CA VAL A 199 14.76 -13.71 -10.35
C VAL A 199 14.41 -15.07 -10.97
N GLY A 200 15.31 -15.59 -11.81
CA GLY A 200 15.12 -16.83 -12.57
C GLY A 200 15.02 -18.05 -11.67
N GLU A 201 14.18 -19.03 -12.07
CA GLU A 201 14.15 -20.38 -11.49
C GLU A 201 13.77 -20.45 -9.98
N VAL A 202 13.12 -19.42 -9.44
CA VAL A 202 12.63 -19.43 -8.03
C VAL A 202 11.13 -19.68 -7.92
N VAL A 203 10.35 -19.39 -8.97
CA VAL A 203 8.89 -19.59 -8.94
C VAL A 203 8.56 -21.07 -8.84
N GLY A 204 7.84 -21.46 -7.79
CA GLY A 204 7.55 -22.85 -7.45
C GLY A 204 8.50 -23.47 -6.42
N GLU A 205 9.68 -22.87 -6.21
CA GLU A 205 10.70 -23.36 -5.29
C GLU A 205 10.48 -22.85 -3.86
N ASP A 206 10.97 -23.61 -2.88
CA ASP A 206 10.97 -23.21 -1.48
C ASP A 206 12.02 -22.13 -1.22
N VAL A 207 11.55 -20.91 -0.93
CA VAL A 207 12.43 -19.75 -0.74
C VAL A 207 13.28 -19.86 0.52
N SER A 208 12.78 -20.56 1.55
CA SER A 208 13.58 -20.82 2.76
C SER A 208 14.72 -21.76 2.46
N GLN A 209 14.46 -22.82 1.68
CA GLN A 209 15.50 -23.74 1.26
C GLN A 209 16.55 -23.03 0.38
N CYS A 210 16.12 -22.21 -0.57
CA CYS A 210 17.03 -21.42 -1.42
C CYS A 210 17.95 -20.52 -0.57
N LEU A 211 17.39 -19.89 0.47
CA LEU A 211 18.15 -19.05 1.37
C LEU A 211 19.12 -19.88 2.24
N GLU A 212 18.69 -21.01 2.79
CA GLU A 212 19.57 -21.89 3.60
C GLU A 212 20.70 -22.49 2.78
N GLU A 213 20.46 -22.87 1.52
CA GLU A 213 21.51 -23.32 0.59
C GLU A 213 22.54 -22.22 0.36
N ALA A 214 22.10 -20.97 0.19
CA ALA A 214 22.99 -19.81 0.06
C ALA A 214 23.76 -19.53 1.35
N MET A 215 23.13 -19.64 2.52
CA MET A 215 23.81 -19.55 3.82
C MET A 215 24.91 -20.60 3.95
N ALA A 216 24.62 -21.86 3.59
CA ALA A 216 25.59 -22.94 3.61
C ALA A 216 26.78 -22.69 2.67
N ARG A 217 26.53 -22.25 1.43
CA ARG A 217 27.58 -21.89 0.47
C ARG A 217 28.48 -20.76 0.96
N ASN A 218 27.94 -19.81 1.71
CA ASN A 218 28.66 -18.65 2.23
C ASN A 218 29.19 -18.86 3.66
N GLY A 219 29.07 -20.07 4.22
CA GLY A 219 29.59 -20.43 5.54
C GLY A 219 28.88 -19.75 6.71
N LEU A 220 27.58 -19.42 6.57
CA LEU A 220 26.77 -18.83 7.63
C LEU A 220 25.93 -19.91 8.33
N ASN A 221 26.19 -20.18 9.61
CA ASN A 221 25.49 -21.22 10.38
C ASN A 221 24.15 -20.76 10.96
N MET A 222 23.15 -20.57 10.10
CA MET A 222 21.79 -20.20 10.48
C MET A 222 20.73 -21.10 9.81
N SER A 223 19.51 -21.07 10.33
CA SER A 223 18.33 -21.71 9.73
C SER A 223 17.17 -20.73 9.71
N VAL A 224 16.29 -20.84 8.72
CA VAL A 224 15.03 -20.11 8.72
C VAL A 224 14.14 -20.70 9.82
N ALA A 225 13.90 -19.92 10.87
CA ALA A 225 13.04 -20.27 11.99
C ALA A 225 11.59 -19.82 11.77
N ALA A 226 11.37 -18.77 10.99
CA ALA A 226 10.05 -18.28 10.62
C ALA A 226 10.07 -17.71 9.20
N LEU A 227 9.10 -18.08 8.37
CA LEU A 227 8.87 -17.44 7.08
C LEU A 227 7.56 -16.64 7.18
N ALA A 228 7.60 -15.36 6.83
CA ALA A 228 6.42 -14.49 6.94
C ALA A 228 6.36 -13.49 5.78
N ASN A 229 5.14 -13.15 5.36
CA ASN A 229 4.91 -11.98 4.51
C ASN A 229 4.77 -10.73 5.38
N ASP A 230 5.03 -9.56 4.80
CA ASP A 230 5.06 -8.28 5.51
C ASP A 230 3.89 -8.02 6.48
N PRO A 231 2.59 -8.18 6.10
CA PRO A 231 1.49 -7.92 7.02
C PRO A 231 1.44 -8.92 8.16
N VAL A 232 1.95 -10.15 7.99
CA VAL A 232 2.01 -11.16 9.04
C VAL A 232 3.02 -10.75 10.12
N GLY A 233 4.18 -10.22 9.71
CA GLY A 233 5.13 -9.60 10.64
C GLY A 233 4.50 -8.40 11.36
N ALA A 234 3.88 -7.47 10.63
CA ALA A 234 3.21 -6.31 11.23
C ALA A 234 2.11 -6.70 12.24
N LEU A 235 1.34 -7.76 11.94
CA LEU A 235 0.36 -8.32 12.89
C LEU A 235 1.05 -8.89 14.14
N ALA A 236 2.15 -9.62 13.98
CA ALA A 236 2.91 -10.17 15.10
C ALA A 236 3.42 -9.08 16.03
N LEU A 237 4.05 -8.02 15.49
CA LEU A 237 4.48 -6.88 16.30
C LEU A 237 3.31 -6.16 16.98
N GLY A 238 2.22 -5.95 16.25
CA GLY A 238 1.00 -5.36 16.80
C GLY A 238 0.44 -6.18 17.97
N HIS A 239 0.38 -7.50 17.82
CA HIS A 239 -0.12 -8.42 18.84
C HIS A 239 0.78 -8.50 20.08
N TYR A 240 2.11 -8.46 19.88
CA TYR A 240 3.10 -8.38 20.95
C TYR A 240 2.84 -7.16 21.85
N HIS A 241 2.61 -5.99 21.26
CA HIS A 241 2.29 -4.79 22.03
C HIS A 241 0.86 -4.79 22.57
N ASP A 242 -0.11 -5.30 21.82
CA ASP A 242 -1.54 -5.18 22.10
C ASP A 242 -2.31 -6.43 21.65
N LYS A 243 -2.73 -7.27 22.62
CA LYS A 243 -3.43 -8.55 22.37
C LYS A 243 -4.81 -8.38 21.71
N ASP A 244 -5.35 -7.15 21.67
CA ASP A 244 -6.57 -6.84 20.91
C ASP A 244 -6.31 -6.71 19.40
N THR A 245 -5.06 -6.82 18.95
CA THR A 245 -4.69 -6.76 17.52
C THR A 245 -5.16 -8.00 16.79
N VAL A 246 -6.06 -7.81 15.83
CA VAL A 246 -6.73 -8.88 15.07
C VAL A 246 -6.36 -8.94 13.60
N ALA A 247 -5.81 -7.85 13.07
CA ALA A 247 -5.46 -7.74 11.66
C ALA A 247 -4.32 -6.74 11.48
N ALA A 248 -3.66 -6.84 10.34
CA ALA A 248 -2.68 -5.87 9.89
C ALA A 248 -2.94 -5.48 8.44
N VAL A 249 -2.70 -4.20 8.13
CA VAL A 249 -2.86 -3.62 6.81
C VAL A 249 -1.58 -2.89 6.42
N ILE A 250 -1.11 -3.16 5.21
CA ILE A 250 0.03 -2.48 4.60
C ILE A 250 -0.44 -1.70 3.38
N ILE A 251 -0.05 -0.43 3.33
CA ILE A 251 -0.22 0.45 2.16
C ILE A 251 1.10 1.14 1.88
N GLY A 252 1.85 0.60 0.91
CA GLY A 252 3.04 1.20 0.33
C GLY A 252 2.95 1.13 -1.19
N THR A 253 4.08 0.86 -1.87
CA THR A 253 4.10 0.62 -3.32
C THR A 253 3.09 -0.46 -3.72
N ASP A 254 3.10 -1.59 -3.01
CA ASP A 254 2.04 -2.60 -3.03
C ASP A 254 1.17 -2.48 -1.76
N THR A 255 0.03 -3.16 -1.76
CA THR A 255 -0.88 -3.21 -0.61
C THR A 255 -1.29 -4.64 -0.30
N ASN A 256 -1.34 -4.97 1.00
CA ASN A 256 -1.79 -6.27 1.47
C ASN A 256 -2.43 -6.17 2.86
N ALA A 257 -3.12 -7.22 3.26
CA ALA A 257 -3.66 -7.36 4.60
C ALA A 257 -3.59 -8.81 5.07
N CYS A 258 -3.51 -8.98 6.38
CA CYS A 258 -3.69 -10.28 7.03
C CYS A 258 -4.55 -10.14 8.28
N TYR A 259 -5.11 -11.25 8.75
CA TYR A 259 -5.91 -11.28 9.98
C TYR A 259 -5.90 -12.66 10.63
N ILE A 260 -6.34 -12.71 11.89
CA ILE A 260 -6.48 -13.95 12.65
C ILE A 260 -7.84 -14.58 12.34
N GLU A 261 -7.83 -15.77 11.76
CA GLU A 261 -9.03 -16.55 11.41
C GLU A 261 -9.12 -17.80 12.28
N ARG A 262 -10.35 -18.24 12.56
CA ARG A 262 -10.57 -19.51 13.26
C ARG A 262 -10.30 -20.67 12.32
N MET A 263 -9.62 -21.72 12.81
CA MET A 263 -9.29 -22.88 11.99
C MET A 263 -10.52 -23.58 11.39
N ASP A 264 -11.64 -23.58 12.12
CA ASP A 264 -12.90 -24.18 11.64
C ASP A 264 -13.51 -23.44 10.43
N ALA A 265 -13.10 -22.20 10.20
CA ALA A 265 -13.53 -21.38 9.07
C ALA A 265 -12.59 -21.48 7.84
N ILE A 266 -11.46 -22.19 7.96
CA ILE A 266 -10.49 -22.40 6.87
C ILE A 266 -10.70 -23.79 6.27
N ILE A 267 -11.72 -23.93 5.43
CA ILE A 267 -12.14 -25.24 4.87
C ILE A 267 -11.00 -25.93 4.11
N LYS A 268 -10.19 -25.18 3.34
CA LYS A 268 -9.05 -25.74 2.60
C LYS A 268 -7.90 -26.27 3.46
N CYS A 269 -7.95 -26.04 4.78
CA CYS A 269 -7.01 -26.56 5.77
C CYS A 269 -7.67 -27.54 6.74
N GLN A 270 -8.85 -28.10 6.39
CA GLN A 270 -9.51 -29.11 7.21
C GLN A 270 -8.55 -30.27 7.54
N GLY A 271 -8.50 -30.63 8.83
CA GLY A 271 -7.61 -31.67 9.36
C GLY A 271 -6.25 -31.16 9.85
N LEU A 272 -5.85 -29.93 9.52
CA LEU A 272 -4.67 -29.31 10.12
C LEU A 272 -4.97 -28.95 11.58
N ARG A 273 -4.08 -29.34 12.50
CA ARG A 273 -4.18 -29.00 13.92
C ARG A 273 -3.32 -27.78 14.22
N THR A 274 -3.86 -26.86 15.02
CA THR A 274 -3.12 -25.73 15.57
C THR A 274 -3.21 -25.73 17.09
N ASN A 275 -2.28 -25.05 17.75
CA ASN A 275 -2.22 -24.98 19.20
C ASN A 275 -3.25 -24.02 19.80
N SER A 276 -3.65 -22.98 19.05
CA SER A 276 -4.59 -21.95 19.49
C SER A 276 -6.04 -22.18 19.07
N GLY A 277 -6.28 -23.03 18.05
CA GLY A 277 -7.55 -23.09 17.33
C GLY A 277 -7.72 -21.99 16.27
N ASP A 278 -6.73 -21.11 16.14
CA ASP A 278 -6.69 -20.00 15.18
C ASP A 278 -5.48 -20.13 14.24
N MET A 279 -5.49 -19.36 13.15
CA MET A 279 -4.37 -19.20 12.22
C MET A 279 -4.41 -17.82 11.56
N VAL A 280 -3.25 -17.20 11.39
CA VAL A 280 -3.12 -16.00 10.57
C VAL A 280 -3.32 -16.35 9.10
N VAL A 281 -4.11 -15.53 8.39
CA VAL A 281 -4.34 -15.67 6.95
C VAL A 281 -3.84 -14.43 6.24
N ASN A 282 -2.93 -14.60 5.29
CA ASN A 282 -2.52 -13.56 4.35
C ASN A 282 -3.54 -13.45 3.21
N MET A 283 -4.21 -12.32 3.06
CA MET A 283 -5.30 -12.18 2.10
C MET A 283 -4.83 -12.07 0.66
N GLU A 284 -3.67 -11.46 0.42
CA GLU A 284 -3.22 -11.01 -0.91
C GLU A 284 -4.30 -10.17 -1.60
N TRP A 285 -4.81 -9.16 -0.88
CA TRP A 285 -6.05 -8.48 -1.22
C TRP A 285 -5.99 -7.54 -2.42
N GLY A 286 -4.80 -7.30 -2.97
CA GLY A 286 -4.60 -6.34 -4.06
C GLY A 286 -5.34 -6.72 -5.35
N ASN A 287 -5.67 -8.00 -5.50
CA ASN A 287 -6.46 -8.54 -6.61
C ASN A 287 -7.97 -8.55 -6.37
N PHE A 288 -8.46 -8.04 -5.22
CA PHE A 288 -9.89 -7.97 -4.97
C PHE A 288 -10.61 -7.26 -6.12
N TRP A 289 -11.73 -7.84 -6.54
CA TRP A 289 -12.55 -7.31 -7.60
C TRP A 289 -14.02 -7.35 -7.20
N SER A 290 -14.73 -6.28 -7.54
CA SER A 290 -16.19 -6.20 -7.41
C SER A 290 -16.71 -5.22 -8.46
N ALA A 291 -17.92 -5.47 -8.96
CA ALA A 291 -18.65 -4.52 -9.79
C ALA A 291 -18.90 -3.18 -9.07
N HIS A 292 -18.87 -3.18 -7.74
CA HIS A 292 -19.06 -1.99 -6.91
C HIS A 292 -17.77 -1.17 -6.71
N LEU A 293 -16.62 -1.61 -7.22
CA LEU A 293 -15.40 -0.81 -7.16
C LEU A 293 -15.57 0.44 -8.02
N PRO A 294 -15.34 1.65 -7.48
CA PRO A 294 -15.51 2.93 -8.20
C PRO A 294 -14.34 3.17 -9.16
N ARG A 295 -14.22 2.30 -10.17
CA ARG A 295 -13.20 2.36 -11.22
C ARG A 295 -13.67 3.30 -12.31
N THR A 296 -12.82 4.27 -12.63
CA THR A 296 -13.00 5.22 -13.73
C THR A 296 -12.26 4.74 -14.97
N THR A 297 -12.45 5.43 -16.09
CA THR A 297 -11.68 5.18 -17.31
C THR A 297 -10.17 5.33 -17.10
N TYR A 298 -9.74 6.17 -16.15
CA TYR A 298 -8.32 6.38 -15.84
C TYR A 298 -7.68 5.16 -15.17
N ASP A 299 -8.44 4.50 -14.28
CA ASP A 299 -8.00 3.29 -13.58
C ASP A 299 -7.97 2.09 -14.55
N ILE A 300 -8.98 1.97 -15.41
CA ILE A 300 -9.09 0.87 -16.40
C ILE A 300 -7.99 0.99 -17.46
N ALA A 301 -7.68 2.21 -17.92
CA ALA A 301 -6.62 2.47 -18.90
C ALA A 301 -5.21 2.29 -18.32
N LEU A 302 -5.08 2.07 -17.00
CA LEU A 302 -3.80 1.78 -16.37
C LEU A 302 -3.40 0.33 -16.70
N LYS A 303 -2.74 0.19 -17.85
CA LYS A 303 -2.01 -1.02 -18.22
C LYS A 303 -0.67 -0.96 -17.50
N ASP A 304 -0.48 -1.87 -16.55
CA ASP A 304 0.81 -2.10 -15.94
C ASP A 304 1.56 -3.12 -16.82
N GLU A 305 2.51 -2.63 -17.63
CA GLU A 305 3.30 -3.48 -18.52
C GLU A 305 4.20 -4.46 -17.76
N ASN A 306 4.49 -4.21 -16.48
CA ASN A 306 5.28 -5.09 -15.63
C ASN A 306 4.43 -6.20 -14.99
N THR A 307 3.11 -5.99 -14.86
CA THR A 307 2.18 -6.96 -14.26
C THR A 307 1.40 -7.70 -15.34
N ARG A 308 2.10 -8.41 -16.25
CA ARG A 308 1.52 -9.06 -17.45
C ARG A 308 0.46 -10.16 -17.21
N ARG A 309 0.09 -10.51 -15.97
CA ARG A 309 -0.82 -11.66 -15.71
C ARG A 309 -1.90 -11.51 -14.63
N ASN A 310 -1.83 -10.52 -13.73
CA ASN A 310 -2.79 -10.40 -12.64
C ASN A 310 -3.35 -8.97 -12.56
N ASP A 311 -4.65 -8.81 -12.83
CA ASP A 311 -5.32 -7.52 -12.67
C ASP A 311 -5.44 -7.18 -11.17
N LYS A 312 -4.46 -6.43 -10.65
CA LYS A 312 -4.40 -5.87 -9.29
C LYS A 312 -5.44 -4.73 -9.10
N SER A 313 -6.70 -5.03 -9.39
CA SER A 313 -7.81 -4.07 -9.50
C SER A 313 -7.98 -3.22 -8.23
N PHE A 314 -7.85 -3.82 -7.04
CA PHE A 314 -7.96 -3.09 -5.78
C PHE A 314 -6.68 -2.29 -5.48
N SER A 315 -5.50 -2.88 -5.70
CA SER A 315 -4.21 -2.19 -5.49
C SER A 315 -4.10 -0.91 -6.28
N LYS A 316 -4.52 -0.92 -7.56
CA LYS A 316 -4.51 0.27 -8.43
C LYS A 316 -5.28 1.46 -7.86
N LEU A 317 -6.25 1.22 -6.98
CA LEU A 317 -7.10 2.26 -6.41
C LEU A 317 -6.57 2.81 -5.07
N ILE A 318 -5.69 2.08 -4.37
CA ILE A 318 -5.32 2.40 -2.98
C ILE A 318 -3.81 2.46 -2.71
N SER A 319 -2.96 1.81 -3.53
CA SER A 319 -1.52 1.73 -3.24
C SER A 319 -0.77 2.98 -3.67
N GLU A 320 0.31 3.29 -2.96
CA GLU A 320 1.12 4.49 -3.17
C GLU A 320 1.81 4.51 -4.55
N MET A 321 1.89 3.38 -5.25
CA MET A 321 2.40 3.33 -6.62
C MET A 321 1.48 4.06 -7.61
N TYR A 322 0.16 4.00 -7.40
CA TYR A 322 -0.82 4.37 -8.43
C TYR A 322 -1.57 5.68 -8.15
N LEU A 323 -1.65 6.16 -6.90
CA LEU A 323 -2.44 7.37 -6.58
C LEU A 323 -1.96 8.60 -7.35
N GLY A 324 -0.66 8.87 -7.34
CA GLY A 324 -0.08 9.97 -8.13
C GLY A 324 -0.24 9.76 -9.65
N GLU A 325 -0.15 8.52 -10.14
CA GLU A 325 -0.33 8.19 -11.56
C GLU A 325 -1.78 8.44 -12.02
N ILE A 326 -2.77 8.17 -11.17
CA ILE A 326 -4.18 8.49 -11.47
C ILE A 326 -4.37 10.00 -11.57
N VAL A 327 -3.81 10.78 -10.64
CA VAL A 327 -3.82 12.25 -10.71
C VAL A 327 -3.18 12.72 -12.00
N ARG A 328 -1.99 12.20 -12.36
CA ARG A 328 -1.31 12.54 -13.61
C ARG A 328 -2.20 12.29 -14.82
N ARG A 329 -2.88 11.14 -14.89
CA ARG A 329 -3.75 10.79 -16.02
C ARG A 329 -4.92 11.74 -16.18
N VAL A 330 -5.56 12.14 -15.08
CA VAL A 330 -6.64 13.15 -15.09
C VAL A 330 -6.11 14.50 -15.57
N LEU A 331 -4.97 14.95 -15.05
CA LEU A 331 -4.33 16.20 -15.45
C LEU A 331 -3.89 16.18 -16.92
N HIS A 332 -3.25 15.10 -17.37
CA HIS A 332 -2.81 14.92 -18.76
C HIS A 332 -3.97 14.96 -19.74
N ARG A 333 -5.10 14.30 -19.43
CA ARG A 333 -6.30 14.37 -20.27
C ARG A 333 -6.89 15.78 -20.30
N THR A 334 -7.01 16.41 -19.14
CA THR A 334 -7.51 17.79 -19.01
C THR A 334 -6.63 18.76 -19.82
N ALA A 335 -5.31 18.56 -19.78
CA ALA A 335 -4.35 19.36 -20.52
C ALA A 335 -4.48 19.18 -22.03
N ASN A 336 -4.52 17.93 -22.51
CA ASN A 336 -4.57 17.62 -23.93
C ASN A 336 -5.90 18.02 -24.59
N GLU A 337 -7.03 17.75 -23.93
CA GLU A 337 -8.35 18.02 -24.53
C GLU A 337 -8.75 19.51 -24.46
N LEU A 338 -8.25 20.24 -23.44
CA LEU A 338 -8.76 21.58 -23.12
C LEU A 338 -7.70 22.68 -23.12
N SER A 339 -6.42 22.34 -23.36
CA SER A 339 -5.27 23.26 -23.32
C SER A 339 -5.17 24.04 -22.01
N ILE A 340 -5.55 23.39 -20.91
CA ILE A 340 -5.38 23.88 -19.54
C ILE A 340 -3.97 23.47 -19.13
N PHE A 341 -3.20 24.35 -18.48
CA PHE A 341 -1.74 24.22 -18.31
C PHE A 341 -0.86 24.57 -19.53
N ARG A 342 -1.39 25.24 -20.58
CA ARG A 342 -0.61 25.72 -21.75
C ARG A 342 0.21 24.58 -22.43
N ASP A 343 1.36 24.89 -23.05
CA ASP A 343 2.20 23.95 -23.82
C ASP A 343 2.97 22.92 -22.94
N SER A 344 2.65 22.82 -21.65
CA SER A 344 3.38 21.98 -20.67
C SER A 344 2.96 20.50 -20.67
N THR A 345 2.53 19.96 -21.81
CA THR A 345 1.91 18.62 -21.90
C THR A 345 2.91 17.46 -22.02
N HIS A 346 4.16 17.72 -22.40
CA HIS A 346 5.09 16.65 -22.75
C HIS A 346 5.50 15.78 -21.54
N GLN A 347 5.85 16.38 -20.39
CA GLN A 347 6.21 15.57 -19.21
C GLN A 347 5.00 14.89 -18.59
N LEU A 348 3.81 15.50 -18.68
CA LEU A 348 2.57 14.85 -18.27
C LEU A 348 2.26 13.59 -19.07
N SER A 349 2.86 13.38 -20.25
CA SER A 349 2.69 12.14 -21.02
C SER A 349 3.46 10.96 -20.42
N VAL A 350 4.51 11.22 -19.62
CA VAL A 350 5.40 10.20 -19.06
C VAL A 350 4.71 9.49 -17.88
N PRO A 351 4.44 8.17 -17.99
CA PRO A 351 3.85 7.41 -16.89
C PRO A 351 4.68 7.51 -15.60
N PHE A 352 4.01 7.55 -14.45
CA PHE A 352 4.61 7.57 -13.11
C PHE A 352 5.55 8.75 -12.80
N THR A 353 5.57 9.80 -13.62
CA THR A 353 6.31 11.04 -13.30
C THR A 353 5.78 11.72 -12.03
N LEU A 354 4.45 11.71 -11.84
CA LEU A 354 3.82 12.25 -10.64
C LEU A 354 3.68 11.15 -9.59
N ARG A 355 4.62 11.12 -8.64
CA ARG A 355 4.59 10.18 -7.51
C ARG A 355 3.56 10.59 -6.47
N THR A 356 3.12 9.64 -5.66
CA THR A 356 2.19 9.89 -4.55
C THR A 356 2.73 10.90 -3.54
N SER A 357 4.05 10.93 -3.30
CA SER A 357 4.68 11.96 -2.45
C SER A 357 4.45 13.39 -2.97
N LEU A 358 4.55 13.60 -4.29
CA LEU A 358 4.27 14.89 -4.92
C LEU A 358 2.78 15.24 -4.84
N MET A 359 1.90 14.26 -5.08
CA MET A 359 0.44 14.43 -4.89
C MET A 359 0.11 14.89 -3.47
N VAL A 360 0.70 14.24 -2.46
CA VAL A 360 0.50 14.58 -1.04
C VAL A 360 1.01 15.99 -0.74
N ALA A 361 2.18 16.37 -1.26
CA ALA A 361 2.72 17.72 -1.10
C ALA A 361 1.79 18.78 -1.70
N MET A 362 1.29 18.56 -2.92
CA MET A 362 0.33 19.46 -3.56
C MET A 362 -0.98 19.61 -2.77
N HIS A 363 -1.54 18.51 -2.24
CA HIS A 363 -2.81 18.58 -1.53
C HIS A 363 -2.68 19.13 -0.09
N LYS A 364 -1.48 19.09 0.50
CA LYS A 364 -1.22 19.73 1.81
C LYS A 364 -0.98 21.23 1.72
N ASP A 365 -0.84 21.77 0.51
CA ASP A 365 -0.57 23.18 0.29
C ASP A 365 -1.77 24.04 0.71
N ASN A 366 -1.61 24.75 1.84
CA ASN A 366 -2.60 25.65 2.39
C ASN A 366 -2.24 27.14 2.14
N SER A 367 -1.25 27.42 1.28
CA SER A 367 -0.92 28.80 0.93
C SER A 367 -2.03 29.42 0.08
N VAL A 368 -2.25 30.73 0.26
CA VAL A 368 -3.35 31.47 -0.40
C VAL A 368 -3.31 31.33 -1.92
N ASP A 369 -2.11 31.27 -2.48
CA ASP A 369 -1.87 31.15 -3.91
C ASP A 369 -1.50 29.74 -4.37
N LEU A 370 -1.44 28.74 -3.47
CA LEU A 370 -1.03 27.36 -3.76
C LEU A 370 0.39 27.27 -4.38
N ARG A 371 1.38 27.80 -3.68
CA ARG A 371 2.78 27.91 -4.12
C ARG A 371 3.44 26.56 -4.39
N ASP A 372 3.26 25.59 -3.51
CA ASP A 372 3.86 24.26 -3.65
C ASP A 372 3.24 23.53 -4.83
N VAL A 373 1.93 23.69 -5.04
CA VAL A 373 1.27 23.21 -6.27
C VAL A 373 1.94 23.86 -7.48
N GLY A 374 2.06 25.19 -7.50
CA GLY A 374 2.71 25.90 -8.61
C GLY A 374 4.13 25.41 -8.89
N LYS A 375 4.93 25.23 -7.84
CA LYS A 375 6.32 24.75 -7.91
C LYS A 375 6.39 23.31 -8.43
N ILE A 376 5.59 22.39 -7.88
CA ILE A 376 5.59 20.99 -8.30
C ILE A 376 5.12 20.86 -9.75
N LEU A 377 4.06 21.58 -10.14
CA LEU A 377 3.62 21.59 -11.54
C LEU A 377 4.70 22.20 -12.45
N GLN A 378 5.42 23.22 -11.99
CA GLN A 378 6.53 23.78 -12.75
C GLN A 378 7.67 22.76 -12.94
N GLU A 379 8.14 22.14 -11.86
CA GLU A 379 9.23 21.16 -11.87
C GLU A 379 8.83 19.88 -12.61
N SER A 380 7.57 19.45 -12.50
CA SER A 380 7.06 18.23 -13.11
C SER A 380 6.60 18.41 -14.56
N PHE A 381 6.46 19.65 -15.05
CA PHE A 381 5.93 19.95 -16.39
C PHE A 381 6.83 20.81 -17.29
N GLN A 382 7.99 21.29 -16.82
CA GLN A 382 8.90 22.07 -17.66
C GLN A 382 9.92 21.18 -18.40
N PRO A 383 10.03 21.28 -19.75
CA PRO A 383 11.20 20.80 -20.47
C PRO A 383 12.46 21.53 -19.98
N SER A 384 13.54 20.78 -19.74
CA SER A 384 14.84 21.28 -19.26
C SER A 384 15.43 22.42 -20.10
N ASP A 385 15.00 22.56 -21.36
CA ASP A 385 15.55 23.51 -22.34
C ASP A 385 14.62 24.68 -22.71
N SER A 386 13.48 24.86 -22.01
CA SER A 386 12.49 25.90 -22.37
C SER A 386 12.60 27.17 -21.53
N HIS A 387 12.56 28.34 -22.18
CA HIS A 387 12.42 29.64 -21.51
C HIS A 387 11.19 29.65 -20.61
N GLN A 388 11.33 30.27 -19.43
CA GLN A 388 10.36 30.27 -18.34
C GLN A 388 8.94 30.62 -18.81
N ILE A 389 8.11 29.58 -19.04
CA ILE A 389 6.69 29.75 -19.37
C ILE A 389 6.00 30.40 -18.16
N SER A 390 5.11 31.37 -18.40
CA SER A 390 4.30 31.98 -17.33
C SER A 390 3.65 30.90 -16.48
N GLY A 391 3.88 30.94 -15.17
CA GLY A 391 3.43 29.92 -14.22
C GLY A 391 1.91 29.67 -14.25
N THR A 392 1.49 28.53 -13.70
CA THR A 392 0.08 28.16 -13.57
C THR A 392 -0.70 29.23 -12.80
N CYS A 393 -1.94 29.52 -13.21
CA CYS A 393 -2.80 30.43 -12.45
C CYS A 393 -3.45 29.75 -11.25
N LEU A 394 -3.96 30.53 -10.29
CA LEU A 394 -4.59 30.00 -9.08
C LEU A 394 -5.74 29.01 -9.38
N LYS A 395 -6.56 29.29 -10.41
CA LYS A 395 -7.67 28.41 -10.79
C LYS A 395 -7.19 27.02 -11.21
N GLU A 396 -6.11 26.94 -11.98
CA GLU A 396 -5.48 25.67 -12.40
C GLU A 396 -4.97 24.89 -11.20
N ARG A 397 -4.34 25.58 -10.24
CA ARG A 397 -3.82 24.96 -9.02
C ARG A 397 -4.95 24.44 -8.12
N MET A 398 -6.06 25.17 -8.02
CA MET A 398 -7.27 24.71 -7.30
C MET A 398 -7.90 23.46 -7.96
N LEU A 399 -7.86 23.37 -9.29
CA LEU A 399 -8.33 22.19 -10.00
C LEU A 399 -7.44 20.98 -9.70
N VAL A 400 -6.11 21.16 -9.65
CA VAL A 400 -5.17 20.11 -9.25
C VAL A 400 -5.42 19.63 -7.83
N THR A 401 -5.55 20.54 -6.86
CA THR A 401 -5.82 20.15 -5.46
C THR A 401 -7.13 19.39 -5.32
N ARG A 402 -8.18 19.76 -6.08
CA ARG A 402 -9.43 19.01 -6.11
C ARG A 402 -9.27 17.58 -6.66
N VAL A 403 -8.50 17.40 -7.73
CA VAL A 403 -8.22 16.06 -8.27
C VAL A 403 -7.46 15.21 -7.23
N CYS A 404 -6.47 15.78 -6.55
CA CYS A 404 -5.77 15.09 -5.46
C CYS A 404 -6.72 14.68 -4.31
N ASP A 405 -7.65 15.57 -3.93
CA ASP A 405 -8.65 15.30 -2.88
C ASP A 405 -9.58 14.14 -3.25
N ILE A 406 -10.07 14.11 -4.49
CA ILE A 406 -10.93 13.03 -5.00
C ILE A 406 -10.21 11.69 -4.92
N VAL A 407 -8.96 11.62 -5.38
CA VAL A 407 -8.17 10.37 -5.40
C VAL A 407 -7.90 9.88 -3.98
N ILE A 408 -7.44 10.75 -3.07
CA ILE A 408 -7.10 10.33 -1.71
C ILE A 408 -8.34 9.97 -0.90
N ARG A 409 -9.45 10.70 -1.07
CA ARG A 409 -10.73 10.37 -0.42
C ARG A 409 -11.22 9.00 -0.88
N ARG A 410 -11.21 8.72 -2.18
CA ARG A 410 -11.57 7.38 -2.69
C ARG A 410 -10.68 6.30 -2.08
N ALA A 411 -9.36 6.48 -2.11
CA ALA A 411 -8.41 5.49 -1.61
C ALA A 411 -8.64 5.17 -0.12
N ALA A 412 -8.71 6.20 0.74
CA ALA A 412 -8.94 6.06 2.17
C ALA A 412 -10.24 5.33 2.50
N ARG A 413 -11.32 5.64 1.78
CA ARG A 413 -12.65 5.05 2.00
C ARG A 413 -12.71 3.58 1.53
N LEU A 414 -11.97 3.23 0.48
CA LEU A 414 -11.83 1.83 0.03
C LEU A 414 -11.02 0.98 1.02
N VAL A 415 -9.96 1.55 1.59
CA VAL A 415 -9.20 0.89 2.68
C VAL A 415 -10.08 0.65 3.90
N ALA A 416 -10.89 1.64 4.29
CA ALA A 416 -11.87 1.48 5.37
C ALA A 416 -12.84 0.32 5.09
N ALA A 417 -13.38 0.21 3.86
CA ALA A 417 -14.22 -0.93 3.49
C ALA A 417 -13.48 -2.27 3.59
N GLY A 418 -12.19 -2.34 3.22
CA GLY A 418 -11.38 -3.54 3.40
C GLY A 418 -11.20 -3.95 4.86
N ILE A 419 -10.89 -2.99 5.74
CA ILE A 419 -10.79 -3.22 7.19
C ILE A 419 -12.13 -3.72 7.75
N VAL A 420 -13.23 -3.07 7.38
CA VAL A 420 -14.57 -3.45 7.85
C VAL A 420 -14.97 -4.83 7.33
N ALA A 421 -14.58 -5.21 6.11
CA ALA A 421 -14.78 -6.57 5.59
C ALA A 421 -14.07 -7.61 6.44
N ILE A 422 -12.82 -7.37 6.84
CA ILE A 422 -12.08 -8.24 7.77
C ILE A 422 -12.84 -8.37 9.09
N LEU A 423 -13.23 -7.24 9.70
CA LEU A 423 -13.96 -7.22 10.96
C LEU A 423 -15.30 -7.98 10.86
N LYS A 424 -16.04 -7.80 9.77
CA LYS A 424 -17.28 -8.52 9.50
C LYS A 424 -17.04 -10.00 9.31
N LYS A 425 -15.98 -10.39 8.59
CA LYS A 425 -15.63 -11.80 8.34
C LYS A 425 -15.38 -12.56 9.65
N ILE A 426 -14.74 -11.94 10.63
CA ILE A 426 -14.47 -12.53 11.94
C ILE A 426 -15.57 -12.27 12.98
N GLY A 427 -16.73 -11.73 12.57
CA GLY A 427 -17.87 -11.45 13.46
C GLY A 427 -17.62 -10.35 14.50
N ARG A 428 -16.70 -9.41 14.21
CA ARG A 428 -16.30 -8.30 15.08
C ARG A 428 -16.74 -6.92 14.56
N ASP A 429 -17.69 -6.87 13.63
CA ASP A 429 -18.32 -5.65 13.10
C ASP A 429 -19.42 -5.06 14.01
N GLY A 430 -19.62 -5.62 15.20
CA GLY A 430 -20.63 -5.15 16.16
C GLY A 430 -22.04 -5.71 15.94
N TYR A 431 -22.28 -6.44 14.85
CA TYR A 431 -23.59 -7.04 14.52
C TYR A 431 -23.64 -8.56 14.74
N GLY A 432 -22.64 -9.12 15.42
CA GLY A 432 -22.50 -10.56 15.65
C GLY A 432 -23.74 -11.20 16.29
N ARG A 433 -24.47 -11.99 15.50
CA ARG A 433 -25.54 -12.88 15.97
C ARG A 433 -24.90 -14.05 16.71
N THR A 434 -25.25 -14.26 17.97
CA THR A 434 -25.02 -15.58 18.59
C THR A 434 -25.98 -16.60 17.96
N SER A 435 -25.61 -17.88 17.98
CA SER A 435 -26.40 -19.00 17.44
C SER A 435 -27.77 -19.19 18.10
N SER A 436 -28.07 -18.41 19.15
CA SER A 436 -29.39 -18.19 19.72
C SER A 436 -29.79 -16.76 19.33
N GLY A 437 -30.87 -16.57 18.57
CA GLY A 437 -31.28 -15.32 17.92
C GLY A 437 -31.59 -14.08 18.80
N SER A 438 -30.81 -13.85 19.85
CA SER A 438 -30.79 -12.66 20.67
C SER A 438 -29.64 -11.75 20.23
N ILE A 439 -29.97 -10.53 19.82
CA ILE A 439 -29.01 -9.43 19.65
C ILE A 439 -28.64 -8.98 21.07
N THR A 440 -27.80 -9.74 21.75
CA THR A 440 -27.09 -9.18 22.90
C THR A 440 -26.03 -8.26 22.31
N GLN A 441 -26.22 -6.95 22.50
CA GLN A 441 -25.19 -5.91 22.51
C GLN A 441 -24.06 -6.36 23.46
N GLY A 442 -23.26 -7.34 23.04
CA GLY A 442 -22.15 -7.87 23.79
C GLY A 442 -21.12 -6.77 23.90
N ARG A 443 -20.71 -6.42 25.13
CA ARG A 443 -19.67 -5.42 25.44
C ARG A 443 -18.69 -5.31 24.28
N SER A 444 -18.77 -4.21 23.53
CA SER A 444 -17.98 -4.05 22.31
C SER A 444 -16.51 -4.16 22.67
N ARG A 445 -15.91 -5.32 22.38
CA ARG A 445 -14.49 -5.54 22.63
C ARG A 445 -13.71 -4.59 21.75
N ARG A 446 -12.67 -3.98 22.29
CA ARG A 446 -11.72 -3.19 21.52
C ARG A 446 -11.08 -4.08 20.45
N LYS A 447 -10.92 -3.56 19.24
CA LYS A 447 -10.26 -4.25 18.12
C LYS A 447 -9.15 -3.35 17.62
N VAL A 448 -7.95 -3.89 17.52
CA VAL A 448 -6.79 -3.17 17.04
C VAL A 448 -6.39 -3.68 15.67
N ILE A 449 -6.07 -2.75 14.78
CA ILE A 449 -5.53 -3.04 13.46
C ILE A 449 -4.14 -2.44 13.42
N ALA A 450 -3.12 -3.28 13.24
CA ALA A 450 -1.77 -2.82 12.96
C ALA A 450 -1.74 -2.22 11.55
N PHE A 451 -1.17 -1.03 11.40
CA PHE A 451 -1.23 -0.27 10.17
C PHE A 451 0.15 0.25 9.80
N GLU A 452 0.67 -0.21 8.68
CA GLU A 452 1.99 0.17 8.16
C GLU A 452 1.81 0.89 6.82
N SER A 453 1.94 2.22 6.84
CA SER A 453 1.77 3.06 5.65
C SER A 453 2.34 4.45 5.85
N SER A 454 3.14 4.93 4.90
CA SER A 454 3.66 6.30 4.91
C SER A 454 2.53 7.33 4.81
N LEU A 455 1.49 7.03 4.00
CA LEU A 455 0.27 7.82 3.95
C LEU A 455 -0.39 7.92 5.31
N TYR A 456 -0.59 6.79 6.00
CA TYR A 456 -1.26 6.83 7.30
C TYR A 456 -0.45 7.58 8.36
N ILE A 457 0.88 7.47 8.37
CA ILE A 457 1.74 8.14 9.36
C ILE A 457 1.80 9.65 9.08
N HIS A 458 2.11 10.04 7.85
CA HIS A 458 2.46 11.42 7.55
C HIS A 458 1.31 12.24 6.96
N TYR A 459 0.15 11.65 6.64
CA TYR A 459 -0.93 12.33 5.94
C TYR A 459 -2.25 12.39 6.73
N PRO A 460 -2.49 13.46 7.52
CA PRO A 460 -3.70 13.58 8.35
C PRO A 460 -5.02 13.51 7.58
N ILE A 461 -5.06 14.03 6.34
CA ILE A 461 -6.26 14.01 5.50
C ILE A 461 -6.67 12.57 5.15
N PHE A 462 -5.70 11.70 4.84
CA PHE A 462 -5.97 10.28 4.60
C PHE A 462 -6.55 9.61 5.84
N ARG A 463 -5.97 9.86 7.02
CA ARG A 463 -6.50 9.33 8.30
C ARG A 463 -7.92 9.81 8.56
N LYS A 464 -8.21 11.08 8.29
CA LYS A 464 -9.55 11.65 8.46
C LYS A 464 -10.57 10.90 7.61
N TYR A 465 -10.35 10.80 6.30
CA TYR A 465 -11.28 10.11 5.40
C TYR A 465 -11.43 8.62 5.68
N LEU A 466 -10.37 7.96 6.13
CA LEU A 466 -10.41 6.55 6.50
C LEU A 466 -11.28 6.36 7.75
N ASN A 467 -11.06 7.14 8.82
CA ASN A 467 -11.85 7.04 10.05
C ASN A 467 -13.31 7.45 9.82
N GLU A 468 -13.58 8.50 9.05
CA GLU A 468 -14.94 8.90 8.66
C GLU A 468 -15.68 7.76 7.96
N ALA A 469 -15.05 7.07 7.00
CA ALA A 469 -15.69 5.92 6.36
C ALA A 469 -15.90 4.73 7.30
N ILE A 470 -14.99 4.45 8.22
CA ILE A 470 -15.23 3.41 9.25
C ILE A 470 -16.48 3.77 10.07
N SER A 471 -16.57 5.01 10.56
CA SER A 471 -17.74 5.50 11.31
C SER A 471 -19.04 5.45 10.48
N GLU A 472 -19.01 5.87 9.22
CA GLU A 472 -20.20 5.80 8.34
C GLU A 472 -20.67 4.37 8.09
N ILE A 473 -19.74 3.43 7.87
CA ILE A 473 -20.09 2.04 7.55
C ILE A 473 -20.68 1.35 8.78
N LEU A 474 -20.03 1.47 9.94
CA LEU A 474 -20.32 0.70 11.16
C LEU A 474 -21.22 1.43 12.18
N GLY A 475 -21.33 2.75 12.08
CA GLY A 475 -21.91 3.60 13.12
C GLY A 475 -20.92 3.94 14.24
N GLU A 476 -21.10 5.12 14.85
CA GLU A 476 -20.18 5.69 15.84
C GLU A 476 -19.96 4.78 17.07
N GLU A 477 -21.01 4.10 17.53
CA GLU A 477 -20.96 3.22 18.71
C GLU A 477 -19.99 2.05 18.52
N VAL A 478 -19.92 1.48 17.31
CA VAL A 478 -19.01 0.40 16.99
C VAL A 478 -17.63 0.95 16.65
N ALA A 479 -17.59 2.03 15.86
CA ALA A 479 -16.36 2.63 15.35
C ALA A 479 -15.40 3.11 16.46
N GLN A 480 -15.91 3.63 17.57
CA GLN A 480 -15.09 4.02 18.74
C GLN A 480 -14.27 2.86 19.34
N ASN A 481 -14.63 1.61 19.05
CA ASN A 481 -13.92 0.42 19.54
C ASN A 481 -12.88 -0.10 18.55
N ILE A 482 -12.73 0.55 17.38
CA ILE A 482 -11.74 0.21 16.37
C ILE A 482 -10.57 1.17 16.52
N VAL A 483 -9.39 0.61 16.75
CA VAL A 483 -8.17 1.38 16.94
C VAL A 483 -7.18 1.00 15.86
N LEU A 484 -6.79 1.97 15.05
CA LEU A 484 -5.76 1.81 14.04
C LEU A 484 -4.43 2.26 14.63
N ARG A 485 -3.52 1.32 14.89
CA ARG A 485 -2.20 1.60 15.47
C ARG A 485 -1.13 1.56 14.40
N ILE A 486 -0.26 2.55 14.43
CA ILE A 486 0.93 2.58 13.56
C ILE A 486 1.87 1.44 13.98
N SER A 487 2.38 0.73 12.98
CA SER A 487 3.44 -0.27 13.13
C SER A 487 4.63 0.17 12.28
N GLU A 488 5.67 0.72 12.92
CA GLU A 488 6.93 1.08 12.25
C GLU A 488 7.82 -0.17 12.20
N ASP A 489 8.36 -0.48 11.02
CA ASP A 489 9.15 -1.70 10.76
C ASP A 489 8.49 -3.01 11.22
N GLY A 490 7.15 -3.05 11.14
CA GLY A 490 6.32 -4.16 11.62
C GLY A 490 6.70 -5.48 10.99
N SER A 491 6.90 -5.49 9.67
CA SER A 491 7.34 -6.68 8.93
C SER A 491 8.63 -7.28 9.48
N GLY A 492 9.68 -6.47 9.65
CA GLY A 492 11.02 -6.94 10.04
C GLY A 492 11.08 -7.39 11.50
N ILE A 493 10.66 -6.52 12.41
CA ILE A 493 10.68 -6.79 13.86
C ILE A 493 9.69 -7.91 14.20
N GLY A 494 8.49 -7.87 13.64
CA GLY A 494 7.47 -8.88 13.88
C GLY A 494 7.88 -10.27 13.41
N THR A 495 8.64 -10.38 12.31
CA THR A 495 9.17 -11.68 11.85
C THR A 495 10.27 -12.21 12.77
N ALA A 496 11.05 -11.34 13.44
CA ALA A 496 11.99 -11.76 14.48
C ALA A 496 11.24 -12.30 15.70
N LEU A 497 10.15 -11.65 16.10
CA LEU A 497 9.28 -12.14 17.17
C LEU A 497 8.65 -13.50 16.84
N LEU A 498 8.26 -13.73 15.58
CA LEU A 498 7.81 -15.05 15.13
C LEU A 498 8.92 -16.10 15.22
N ALA A 499 10.15 -15.76 14.84
CA ALA A 499 11.29 -16.66 15.05
C ALA A 499 11.49 -16.99 16.54
N ALA A 500 11.30 -16.01 17.42
CA ALA A 500 11.37 -16.20 18.87
C ALA A 500 10.30 -17.16 19.40
N VAL A 501 9.04 -16.99 18.99
CA VAL A 501 7.93 -17.89 19.35
C VAL A 501 8.24 -19.34 18.94
N ASN A 502 8.83 -19.54 17.76
CA ASN A 502 9.18 -20.89 17.30
C ASN A 502 10.34 -21.51 18.10
N SER A 503 11.31 -20.70 18.51
CA SER A 503 12.44 -21.16 19.35
C SER A 503 12.00 -21.55 20.76
N SER A 504 11.09 -20.80 21.39
CA SER A 504 10.58 -21.13 22.74
C SER A 504 9.71 -22.40 22.80
N ARG A 505 9.39 -23.01 21.64
CA ARG A 505 8.57 -24.23 21.51
C ARG A 505 9.39 -25.50 21.31
N ARG A 506 10.69 -25.37 21.02
CA ARG A 506 11.63 -26.49 20.97
C ARG A 506 12.21 -26.72 22.35
#